data_AF-A0A7Y5J283-F1
#
_entry.id   AF-A0A7Y5J283-F1
#
_cell.length_a   1.000
_cell.length_b   1.000
_cell.length_c   1.000
_cell.angle_alpha   90.00
_cell.angle_beta   90.00
_cell.angle_gamma   90.00
#
_symmetry.space_group_name_H-M   'P 1'
#
loop_
_entity.id
_entity.type
_entity.pdbx_description
1 polymer ?
#
loop_
_entity_poly.entity_id
_entity_poly.type
_entity_poly.pdbx_seq_one_letter_code
_entity_poly.pdbx_strand_id
1 'polypeptide(L)'
;MNQFLVQRYGEKLATTAIEVQITAVSNAYPLPDDVNLRDKRVVGMFISDNAGSANAPSGRPLVSNNAVKASFLKLKQNNDDVLDQFALGALLQEQGHREIVLFDFCSMNPQKSQIFVGNTSLISAGQSFLIQIIYIQ
;
A
#
# COMPACT_ATOMS: atom_id res chain seq x y z
N MET A 1 16.13 0.43 1.41
CA MET A 1 15.74 1.72 0.82
C MET A 1 16.53 1.92 -0.47
N ASN A 2 15.86 2.19 -1.60
CA ASN A 2 16.49 2.28 -2.94
C ASN A 2 17.56 3.39 -2.96
N GLN A 3 18.80 3.08 -3.38
CA GLN A 3 19.92 4.04 -3.39
C GLN A 3 19.62 5.28 -4.24
N PHE A 4 18.80 5.16 -5.28
CA PHE A 4 18.36 6.30 -6.10
C PHE A 4 17.51 7.30 -5.30
N LEU A 5 16.57 6.81 -4.50
CA LEU A 5 15.72 7.69 -3.68
C LEU A 5 16.56 8.43 -2.64
N VAL A 6 17.48 7.73 -1.97
CA VAL A 6 18.37 8.33 -0.97
C VAL A 6 19.28 9.38 -1.61
N GLN A 7 19.84 9.13 -2.79
CA GLN A 7 20.67 10.10 -3.50
C GLN A 7 19.86 11.34 -3.97
N ARG A 8 18.61 11.15 -4.38
CA ARG A 8 17.76 12.22 -4.93
C ARG A 8 17.10 13.08 -3.85
N TYR A 9 16.70 12.47 -2.73
CA TYR A 9 15.88 13.13 -1.71
C TYR A 9 16.53 13.19 -0.31
N GLY A 10 17.64 12.48 -0.10
CA GLY A 10 18.45 12.58 1.12
C GLY A 10 17.68 12.26 2.40
N GLU A 11 17.94 13.06 3.44
CA GLU A 11 17.33 12.94 4.78
C GLU A 11 15.83 13.28 4.83
N LYS A 12 15.26 13.80 3.74
CA LYS A 12 13.83 14.17 3.69
C LYS A 12 12.91 12.97 3.47
N LEU A 13 13.45 11.77 3.32
CA LEU A 13 12.65 10.57 3.13
C LEU A 13 12.16 10.01 4.45
N ALA A 14 10.84 9.85 4.56
CA ALA A 14 10.20 9.10 5.63
C ALA A 14 9.45 7.90 5.07
N THR A 15 9.22 6.90 5.91
CA THR A 15 8.42 5.72 5.59
C THR A 15 7.32 5.56 6.63
N THR A 16 6.12 5.20 6.19
CA THR A 16 5.00 4.82 7.05
C THR A 16 4.33 3.56 6.50
N ALA A 17 3.65 2.83 7.38
CA ALA A 17 2.87 1.66 7.02
C ALA A 17 1.38 1.98 7.14
N ILE A 18 0.64 1.79 6.05
CA ILE A 18 -0.82 1.82 6.07
C ILE A 18 -1.35 0.41 6.26
N GLU A 19 -2.09 0.20 7.34
CA GLU A 19 -2.89 -1.00 7.53
C GLU A 19 -4.34 -0.77 7.07
N VAL A 20 -4.85 -1.65 6.20
CA VAL A 20 -6.26 -1.68 5.79
C VAL A 20 -6.90 -2.95 6.33
N GLN A 21 -7.77 -2.80 7.33
CA GLN A 21 -8.39 -3.92 8.04
C GLN A 21 -9.64 -4.43 7.31
N ILE A 22 -9.73 -5.75 7.15
CA ILE A 22 -10.90 -6.43 6.62
C ILE A 22 -11.85 -6.73 7.79
N THR A 23 -12.85 -5.88 7.98
CA THR A 23 -13.90 -6.08 9.01
C THR A 23 -15.01 -7.00 8.52
N ALA A 24 -15.36 -6.90 7.23
CA ALA A 24 -16.27 -7.79 6.52
C ALA A 24 -15.74 -8.01 5.10
N VAL A 25 -16.02 -9.18 4.52
CA VAL A 25 -15.58 -9.50 3.15
C VAL A 25 -16.37 -8.66 2.15
N SER A 26 -15.64 -7.85 1.39
CA SER A 26 -16.09 -6.90 0.36
C SER A 26 -15.09 -6.87 -0.80
N ASN A 27 -15.50 -6.33 -1.94
CA ASN A 27 -14.65 -6.12 -3.10
C ASN A 27 -13.80 -4.83 -3.00
N ALA A 28 -14.12 -3.94 -2.06
CA ALA A 28 -13.46 -2.64 -1.94
C ALA A 28 -13.23 -2.27 -0.47
N TYR A 29 -12.03 -1.76 -0.17
CA TYR A 29 -11.61 -1.32 1.16
C TYR A 29 -10.94 0.05 1.06
N PRO A 30 -11.51 1.10 1.70
CA PRO A 30 -10.89 2.42 1.70
C PRO A 30 -9.59 2.41 2.47
N LEU A 31 -8.63 3.22 2.03
CA LEU A 31 -7.43 3.49 2.84
C LEU A 31 -7.84 4.33 4.07
N PRO A 32 -7.24 4.09 5.23
CA PRO A 32 -7.46 4.93 6.40
C PRO A 32 -6.92 6.35 6.13
N ASP A 33 -7.51 7.31 6.83
CA ASP A 33 -7.00 8.68 6.83
C ASP A 33 -5.70 8.74 7.63
N ASP A 34 -4.57 8.84 6.94
CA ASP A 34 -3.25 9.02 7.55
C ASP A 34 -2.80 10.47 7.40
N VAL A 35 -2.79 11.20 8.52
CA VAL A 35 -2.36 12.60 8.58
C VAL A 35 -0.92 12.78 8.11
N ASN A 36 -0.06 11.76 8.24
CA ASN A 36 1.33 11.84 7.82
C ASN A 36 1.49 11.81 6.30
N LEU A 37 0.48 11.33 5.58
CA LEU A 37 0.50 11.22 4.11
C LEU A 37 -0.30 12.32 3.43
N ARG A 38 -1.13 13.04 4.19
CA ARG A 38 -1.88 14.18 3.67
C ARG A 38 -0.90 15.26 3.20
N ASP A 39 -1.09 15.72 1.97
CA ASP A 39 -0.27 16.75 1.31
C ASP A 39 1.24 16.42 1.22
N LYS A 40 1.61 15.15 1.40
CA LYS A 40 2.98 14.68 1.18
C LYS A 40 3.15 14.15 -0.22
N ARG A 41 4.36 14.32 -0.75
CA ARG A 41 4.78 13.73 -2.02
C ARG A 41 5.19 12.28 -1.78
N VAL A 42 4.40 11.35 -2.31
CA VAL A 42 4.71 9.92 -2.27
C VAL A 42 5.69 9.60 -3.39
N VAL A 43 6.80 8.98 -3.02
CA VAL A 43 7.92 8.66 -3.93
C VAL A 43 8.14 7.16 -4.14
N GLY A 44 7.47 6.32 -3.36
CA GLY A 44 7.50 4.88 -3.56
C GLY A 44 6.54 4.13 -2.66
N MET A 45 6.15 2.93 -3.08
CA MET A 45 5.38 2.00 -2.25
C MET A 45 5.88 0.58 -2.44
N PHE A 46 5.70 -0.25 -1.43
CA PHE A 46 5.95 -1.69 -1.52
C PHE A 46 5.08 -2.45 -0.51
N ILE A 47 4.90 -3.74 -0.75
CA ILE A 47 4.28 -4.69 0.17
C ILE A 47 5.35 -5.74 0.46
N SER A 48 5.63 -5.97 1.73
CA SER A 48 6.56 -7.03 2.13
C SER A 48 5.99 -8.41 1.83
N ASP A 49 6.85 -9.41 1.67
CA ASP A 49 6.42 -10.80 1.55
C ASP A 49 5.56 -11.20 2.76
N ASN A 50 4.33 -11.65 2.51
CA ASN A 50 3.40 -12.14 3.54
C ASN A 50 3.50 -13.67 3.71
N ALA A 51 4.55 -14.32 3.18
CA ALA A 51 4.82 -15.73 3.44
C ALA A 51 5.11 -15.97 4.93
N GLY A 52 4.21 -16.69 5.61
CA GLY A 52 4.37 -17.12 7.01
C GLY A 52 3.36 -16.50 7.97
N SER A 53 3.72 -16.43 9.25
CA SER A 53 2.85 -16.00 10.37
C SER A 53 2.94 -14.49 10.66
N ALA A 54 3.25 -13.68 9.65
CA ALA A 54 3.43 -12.24 9.84
C ALA A 54 2.08 -11.57 10.16
N ASN A 55 2.10 -10.68 11.16
CA ASN A 55 0.93 -9.92 11.60
C ASN A 55 1.10 -8.44 11.27
N ALA A 56 -0.02 -7.78 11.01
CA ALA A 56 -0.10 -6.34 10.93
C ALA A 56 0.14 -5.69 12.32
N PRO A 57 0.41 -4.37 12.40
CA PRO A 57 0.55 -3.66 13.68
C PRO A 57 -0.62 -3.85 14.65
N SER A 58 -1.84 -4.04 14.13
CA SER A 58 -3.03 -4.38 14.94
C SER A 58 -3.01 -5.79 15.57
N GLY A 59 -2.05 -6.63 15.22
CA GLY A 59 -1.99 -8.05 15.60
C GLY A 59 -2.79 -8.98 14.68
N ARG A 60 -3.48 -8.44 13.67
CA ARG A 60 -4.24 -9.23 12.69
C ARG A 60 -3.31 -9.97 11.72
N PRO A 61 -3.68 -11.18 11.27
CA PRO A 61 -2.95 -11.86 10.21
C PRO A 61 -2.99 -11.04 8.91
N LEU A 62 -1.87 -11.00 8.22
CA LEU A 62 -1.81 -10.40 6.89
C LEU A 62 -2.55 -11.28 5.86
N VAL A 63 -3.12 -10.65 4.84
CA VAL A 63 -3.63 -11.38 3.68
C VAL A 63 -2.50 -12.12 2.96
N SER A 64 -2.80 -13.27 2.36
CA SER A 64 -1.79 -14.05 1.62
C SER A 64 -1.24 -13.30 0.41
N ASN A 65 -0.03 -13.67 -0.05
CA ASN A 65 0.54 -13.14 -1.30
C ASN A 65 -0.40 -13.35 -2.50
N ASN A 66 -1.16 -14.45 -2.54
CA ASN A 66 -2.13 -14.70 -3.60
C ASN A 66 -3.28 -13.69 -3.57
N ALA A 67 -3.76 -13.34 -2.38
CA ALA A 67 -4.76 -12.28 -2.23
C ALA A 67 -4.22 -10.91 -2.63
N VAL A 68 -2.97 -10.59 -2.28
CA VAL A 68 -2.29 -9.36 -2.72
C VAL A 68 -2.18 -9.32 -4.25
N LYS A 69 -1.71 -10.41 -4.89
CA LYS A 69 -1.59 -10.51 -6.35
C LYS A 69 -2.93 -10.38 -7.08
N ALA A 70 -4.03 -10.81 -6.46
CA ALA A 70 -5.38 -10.69 -6.99
C ALA A 70 -6.05 -9.32 -6.73
N SER A 71 -5.35 -8.37 -6.13
CA SER A 71 -5.89 -7.08 -5.71
C SER A 71 -5.23 -5.90 -6.42
N PHE A 72 -5.91 -4.76 -6.43
CA PHE A 72 -5.48 -3.52 -7.07
C PHE A 72 -5.60 -2.36 -6.10
N LEU A 73 -4.64 -1.44 -6.14
CA LEU A 73 -4.72 -0.16 -5.44
C LEU A 73 -5.18 0.91 -6.43
N LYS A 74 -6.31 1.55 -6.13
CA LYS A 74 -6.78 2.72 -6.86
C LYS A 74 -6.45 3.96 -6.04
N LEU A 75 -5.56 4.79 -6.57
CA LEU A 75 -5.21 6.06 -5.95
C LEU A 75 -6.05 7.20 -6.56
N LYS A 76 -6.49 8.10 -5.70
CA LYS A 76 -7.18 9.32 -6.11
C LYS A 76 -6.45 10.57 -5.63
N GLN A 77 -6.54 11.62 -6.45
CA GLN A 77 -6.15 12.96 -6.05
C GLN A 77 -7.22 13.61 -5.14
N ASN A 78 -6.85 14.73 -4.53
CA ASN A 78 -7.76 15.54 -3.71
C ASN A 78 -9.01 16.01 -4.50
N ASN A 79 -8.88 16.23 -5.80
CA ASN A 79 -9.95 16.67 -6.71
C ASN A 79 -10.81 15.53 -7.28
N ASP A 80 -10.72 14.31 -6.73
CA ASP A 80 -11.42 13.09 -7.19
C ASP A 80 -10.94 12.43 -8.48
N ASP A 81 -9.96 13.03 -9.18
CA ASP A 81 -9.39 12.41 -10.36
C ASP A 81 -8.70 11.09 -9.99
N VAL A 82 -8.95 10.06 -10.80
CA VAL A 82 -8.23 8.79 -10.68
C VAL A 82 -6.81 9.07 -11.12
N LEU A 83 -5.88 8.98 -10.17
CA LEU A 83 -4.49 9.26 -10.44
C LEU A 83 -3.87 8.08 -11.18
N ASP A 84 -4.07 6.87 -10.65
CA ASP A 84 -3.58 5.64 -11.26
C ASP A 84 -4.20 4.40 -10.58
N GLN A 85 -4.09 3.24 -11.24
CA GLN A 85 -4.47 1.94 -10.70
C GLN A 85 -3.29 0.97 -10.83
N PHE A 86 -2.84 0.46 -9.68
CA PHE A 86 -1.71 -0.48 -9.62
C PHE A 86 -2.18 -1.86 -9.20
N ALA A 87 -1.69 -2.90 -9.88
CA ALA A 87 -1.78 -4.25 -9.33
C ALA A 87 -0.94 -4.31 -8.05
N LEU A 88 -1.54 -4.70 -6.92
CA LEU A 88 -0.81 -4.82 -5.67
C LEU A 88 0.28 -5.89 -5.73
N GLY A 89 0.11 -6.90 -6.59
CA GLY A 89 1.16 -7.87 -6.90
C GLY A 89 2.45 -7.26 -7.47
N ALA A 90 2.38 -6.11 -8.14
CA ALA A 90 3.57 -5.41 -8.62
C ALA A 90 4.33 -4.68 -7.49
N LEU A 91 3.65 -4.41 -6.36
CA LEU A 91 4.26 -3.84 -5.16
C LEU A 91 4.86 -4.92 -4.24
N LEU A 92 4.53 -6.19 -4.47
CA LEU A 92 4.90 -7.30 -3.58
C LEU A 92 6.37 -7.67 -3.75
N GLN A 93 7.11 -7.58 -2.64
CA GLN A 93 8.52 -7.97 -2.57
C GLN A 93 8.66 -9.46 -2.24
N GLU A 94 8.27 -10.33 -3.17
CA GLU A 94 8.44 -11.78 -3.02
C GLU A 94 9.92 -12.18 -3.15
N GLN A 95 10.32 -13.32 -2.56
CA GLN A 95 11.71 -13.80 -2.55
C GLN A 95 12.45 -13.58 -3.87
N GLY A 96 13.52 -12.78 -3.83
CA GLY A 96 14.35 -12.42 -4.99
C GLY A 96 14.04 -11.06 -5.62
N HIS A 97 12.83 -10.52 -5.43
CA HIS A 97 12.42 -9.21 -5.93
C HIS A 97 12.19 -8.24 -4.77
N ARG A 98 13.19 -7.41 -4.47
CA ARG A 98 13.12 -6.38 -3.41
C ARG A 98 12.98 -4.96 -3.98
N GLU A 99 12.39 -4.87 -5.16
CA GLU A 99 12.25 -3.58 -5.83
C GLU A 99 11.18 -2.75 -5.14
N ILE A 100 11.44 -1.45 -5.06
CA ILE A 100 10.47 -0.47 -4.59
C ILE A 100 9.92 0.16 -5.87
N VAL A 101 8.61 0.06 -6.07
CA VAL A 101 7.98 0.74 -7.20
C VAL A 101 8.03 2.23 -6.90
N LEU A 102 8.72 2.95 -7.78
CA LEU A 102 8.91 4.39 -7.67
C LEU A 102 7.68 5.10 -8.19
N PHE A 103 7.21 6.06 -7.41
CA PHE A 103 6.07 6.89 -7.74
C PHE A 103 6.49 8.34 -7.69
N ASP A 104 5.74 9.20 -8.36
CA ASP A 104 5.95 10.64 -8.23
C ASP A 104 4.60 11.36 -8.21
N PHE A 105 3.94 11.31 -7.05
CA PHE A 105 2.62 11.90 -6.86
C PHE A 105 2.69 12.98 -5.79
N CYS A 106 2.32 14.21 -6.17
CA CYS A 106 2.39 15.37 -5.28
C CYS A 106 1.26 15.43 -4.24
N SER A 107 0.12 14.77 -4.47
CA SER A 107 -1.01 14.79 -3.53
C SER A 107 -1.91 13.55 -3.69
N MET A 108 -1.66 12.54 -2.86
CA MET A 108 -2.60 11.43 -2.69
C MET A 108 -3.70 11.85 -1.71
N ASN A 109 -4.95 11.50 -1.99
CA ASN A 109 -6.04 11.54 -1.02
C ASN A 109 -6.29 10.12 -0.48
N PRO A 110 -5.82 9.77 0.73
CA PRO A 110 -6.01 8.44 1.29
C PRO A 110 -7.49 8.10 1.46
N GLN A 111 -8.32 9.06 1.91
CA GLN A 111 -9.75 8.85 2.19
C GLN A 111 -10.56 8.45 0.94
N LYS A 112 -10.09 8.81 -0.25
CA LYS A 112 -10.75 8.49 -1.51
C LYS A 112 -10.03 7.40 -2.31
N SER A 113 -8.88 6.94 -1.81
CA SER A 113 -8.13 5.83 -2.35
C SER A 113 -8.60 4.52 -1.72
N GLN A 114 -8.53 3.42 -2.45
CA GLN A 114 -9.05 2.13 -1.97
C GLN A 114 -8.35 0.94 -2.61
N ILE A 115 -8.31 -0.17 -1.88
CA ILE A 115 -7.92 -1.47 -2.38
C ILE A 115 -9.16 -2.17 -2.94
N PHE A 116 -9.07 -2.59 -4.19
CA PHE A 116 -10.05 -3.47 -4.83
C PHE A 116 -9.53 -4.90 -4.84
N VAL A 117 -10.37 -5.83 -4.39
CA VAL A 117 -10.04 -7.25 -4.36
C VAL A 117 -10.75 -7.94 -5.52
N GLY A 118 -9.97 -8.40 -6.50
CA GLY A 118 -10.51 -9.07 -7.70
C GLY A 118 -11.09 -10.45 -7.43
N ASN A 119 -10.66 -11.10 -6.34
CA ASN A 119 -11.22 -12.37 -5.89
C ASN A 119 -11.34 -12.42 -4.36
N THR A 120 -12.56 -12.22 -3.87
CA THR A 120 -12.85 -12.18 -2.42
C THR A 120 -12.78 -13.53 -1.72
N SER A 121 -12.75 -14.65 -2.44
CA SER A 121 -12.53 -15.97 -1.83
C SER A 121 -11.11 -16.14 -1.25
N LEU A 122 -10.19 -15.24 -1.59
CA LEU A 122 -8.80 -15.26 -1.12
C LEU A 122 -8.58 -14.48 0.19
N ILE A 123 -9.62 -13.83 0.71
CA ILE A 123 -9.57 -13.00 1.91
C ILE A 123 -10.61 -13.44 2.92
N SER A 124 -10.46 -13.02 4.17
CA SER A 124 -11.38 -13.30 5.26
C SER A 124 -11.47 -12.12 6.22
N ALA A 125 -12.62 -11.97 6.86
CA ALA A 125 -12.78 -11.02 7.97
C ALA A 125 -11.75 -11.33 9.07
N GLY A 126 -11.17 -10.27 9.65
CA GLY A 126 -10.10 -10.38 10.64
C GLY A 126 -8.69 -10.32 10.05
N GLN A 127 -8.52 -10.32 8.72
CA GLN A 127 -7.23 -10.10 8.07
C GLN A 127 -6.96 -8.61 7.78
N SER A 128 -5.73 -8.28 7.39
CA SER A 128 -5.34 -6.93 6.98
C SER A 128 -4.44 -6.93 5.74
N PHE A 129 -4.60 -5.91 4.90
CA PHE A 129 -3.54 -5.51 3.96
C PHE A 129 -2.58 -4.56 4.68
N LEU A 130 -1.29 -4.65 4.37
CA LEU A 130 -0.27 -3.74 4.90
C LEU A 130 0.57 -3.20 3.75
N ILE A 131 0.53 -1.89 3.54
CA ILE A 131 1.24 -1.21 2.45
C ILE A 131 2.27 -0.28 3.07
N GLN A 132 3.53 -0.41 2.65
CA GLN A 132 4.60 0.49 3.05
C GLN A 132 4.70 1.62 2.04
N ILE A 133 4.76 2.86 2.54
CA ILE A 133 4.75 4.08 1.73
C ILE A 133 5.98 4.92 2.10
N ILE A 134 6.69 5.34 1.06
CA ILE A 134 7.85 6.22 1.17
C ILE A 134 7.44 7.59 0.63
N TYR A 135 7.67 8.64 1.43
CA TYR A 135 7.27 9.99 1.12
C TYR A 135 8.34 11.01 1.52
N ILE A 136 8.25 12.21 0.95
CA ILE A 136 9.11 13.35 1.30
C ILE A 136 8.42 14.15 2.42
N GLN A 137 9.17 14.40 3.51
CA GLN A 137 8.74 15.23 4.65
C GLN A 137 8.59 16.70 4.28
#